data_AF-A0A1Y1QWK7-F1
#
_entry.id   AF-A0A1Y1QWK7-F1
#
_cell.length_a   1.000
_cell.length_b   1.000
_cell.length_c   1.000
_cell.angle_alpha   90.00
_cell.angle_beta   90.00
_cell.angle_gamma   90.00
#
_symmetry.space_group_name_H-M   'P 1'
#
loop_
_entity.id
_entity.type
_entity.pdbx_description
1 polymer ?
#
loop_
_entity_poly.entity_id
_entity_poly.type
_entity_poly.pdbx_seq_one_letter_code
_entity_poly.pdbx_strand_id
1 'polypeptide(L)'
;TDKNPLHKVTYKSEKVATAKSPEQRKLHKAFLRWHDPKNWPLLRKAMAEMGRQELIGDGENQLIPHYKAGEEQLVYEAHRRKNKGGEHQKRVGKPAQAAASKPNANAGKPQGGKMLTQHTGLPPKVRAGTGGKSKSTSKPKH
;
A
#
# COMPACT_ATOMS: atom_id res chain seq x y z
N THR A 1 3.80 -17.08 15.82
CA THR A 1 2.59 -17.55 16.51
C THR A 1 1.73 -18.24 15.47
N ASP A 2 1.91 -19.55 15.28
CA ASP A 2 1.21 -20.31 14.22
C ASP A 2 -0.19 -20.73 14.68
N LYS A 3 -0.99 -19.80 15.21
CA LYS A 3 -2.33 -20.09 15.77
C LYS A 3 -3.38 -19.28 15.03
N ASN A 4 -4.56 -19.88 14.82
CA ASN A 4 -5.67 -19.25 14.09
C ASN A 4 -6.16 -17.98 14.83
N PRO A 5 -6.06 -16.78 14.24
CA PRO A 5 -6.47 -15.53 14.89
C PRO A 5 -7.96 -15.21 14.71
N LEU A 6 -8.71 -15.99 13.91
CA LEU A 6 -10.14 -15.75 13.68
C LEU A 6 -10.99 -15.98 14.94
N HIS A 7 -10.43 -16.68 15.94
CA HIS A 7 -11.05 -16.94 17.23
C HIS A 7 -10.05 -16.72 18.38
N LYS A 8 -10.54 -16.75 19.62
CA LYS A 8 -9.70 -16.61 20.82
C LYS A 8 -8.56 -17.64 20.80
N VAL A 9 -7.33 -17.13 20.80
CA VAL A 9 -6.12 -17.95 20.80
C VAL A 9 -5.94 -18.62 22.16
N THR A 10 -6.03 -19.94 22.21
CA THR A 10 -5.80 -20.76 23.41
C THR A 10 -4.65 -21.74 23.15
N TYR A 11 -4.28 -22.59 24.12
CA TYR A 11 -3.26 -23.61 23.87
C TYR A 11 -3.74 -24.72 22.92
N LYS A 12 -5.05 -24.99 22.91
CA LYS A 12 -5.72 -25.97 22.02
C LYS A 12 -6.16 -25.37 20.69
N SER A 13 -5.93 -24.07 20.45
CA SER A 13 -6.36 -23.44 19.20
C SER A 13 -5.66 -24.09 18.01
N GLU A 14 -6.39 -24.22 16.91
CA GLU A 14 -5.89 -24.73 15.63
C GLU A 14 -4.60 -24.01 15.21
N LYS A 15 -3.66 -24.80 14.70
CA LYS A 15 -2.42 -24.27 14.14
C LYS A 15 -2.64 -23.90 12.69
N VAL A 16 -2.30 -22.67 12.32
CA VAL A 16 -2.38 -22.20 10.93
C VAL A 16 -0.97 -22.14 10.36
N ALA A 17 -0.75 -22.86 9.25
CA ALA A 17 0.53 -22.84 8.56
C ALA A 17 0.76 -21.46 7.93
N THR A 18 1.84 -20.82 8.34
CA THR A 18 2.31 -19.56 7.75
C THR A 18 3.38 -19.84 6.69
N ALA A 19 3.40 -19.05 5.62
CA ALA A 19 4.36 -19.23 4.53
C ALA A 19 5.77 -18.79 4.97
N LYS A 20 6.64 -19.76 5.24
CA LYS A 20 7.99 -19.52 5.75
C LYS A 20 8.97 -19.09 4.65
N SER A 21 8.87 -19.68 3.45
CA SER A 21 9.78 -19.42 2.35
C SER A 21 9.31 -18.28 1.42
N PRO A 22 10.24 -17.54 0.77
CA PRO A 22 9.90 -16.52 -0.22
C PRO A 22 9.18 -17.10 -1.44
N GLU A 23 9.53 -18.32 -1.85
CA GLU A 23 8.90 -19.02 -2.97
C GLU A 23 7.44 -19.35 -2.68
N GLN A 24 7.15 -19.89 -1.49
CA GLN A 24 5.78 -20.18 -1.06
C GLN A 24 4.94 -18.90 -0.96
N ARG A 25 5.52 -17.81 -0.44
CA ARG A 25 4.84 -16.49 -0.44
C ARG A 25 4.58 -15.98 -1.86
N LYS A 26 5.53 -16.17 -2.79
CA LYS A 26 5.37 -15.79 -4.20
C LYS A 26 4.22 -16.58 -4.83
N LEU A 27 4.17 -17.89 -4.60
CA LEU A 27 3.11 -18.78 -5.08
C LEU A 27 1.74 -18.43 -4.49
N HIS A 28 1.64 -18.24 -3.17
CA HIS A 28 0.38 -17.83 -2.52
C HIS A 28 -0.13 -16.51 -3.09
N LYS A 29 0.77 -15.54 -3.28
CA LYS A 29 0.41 -14.26 -3.91
C LYS A 29 -0.02 -14.44 -5.36
N ALA A 30 0.59 -15.37 -6.10
CA ALA A 30 0.20 -15.69 -7.46
C ALA A 30 -1.23 -16.26 -7.52
N PHE A 31 -1.61 -17.17 -6.60
CA PHE A 31 -2.99 -17.69 -6.54
C PHE A 31 -4.02 -16.59 -6.28
N LEU A 32 -3.72 -15.64 -5.38
CA LEU A 32 -4.59 -14.48 -5.16
C LEU A 32 -4.64 -13.53 -6.35
N ARG A 33 -3.57 -13.47 -7.14
CA ARG A 33 -3.41 -12.60 -8.32
C ARG A 33 -3.38 -13.42 -9.61
N TRP A 34 -4.33 -14.33 -9.75
CA TRP A 34 -4.39 -15.24 -10.89
C TRP A 34 -4.57 -14.53 -12.23
N HIS A 35 -5.17 -13.35 -12.23
CA HIS A 35 -5.36 -12.52 -13.43
C HIS A 35 -4.07 -11.89 -13.99
N ASP A 36 -2.97 -11.90 -13.23
CA ASP A 36 -1.74 -11.22 -13.62
C ASP A 36 -0.92 -12.15 -14.53
N PRO A 37 -0.72 -11.81 -15.82
CA PRO A 37 -0.08 -12.70 -16.79
C PRO A 37 1.33 -13.16 -16.37
N LYS A 38 2.06 -12.30 -15.65
CA LYS A 38 3.41 -12.59 -15.13
C LYS A 38 3.44 -13.78 -14.16
N ASN A 39 2.31 -14.11 -13.54
CA ASN A 39 2.20 -15.20 -12.59
C ASN A 39 1.78 -16.53 -13.24
N TRP A 40 1.26 -16.53 -14.48
CA TRP A 40 0.75 -17.75 -15.13
C TRP A 40 1.77 -18.88 -15.25
N PRO A 41 3.05 -18.66 -15.62
CA PRO A 41 4.03 -19.75 -15.68
C PRO A 41 4.22 -20.47 -14.34
N LEU A 42 4.24 -19.71 -13.23
CA LEU A 42 4.37 -20.26 -11.88
C LEU A 42 3.11 -21.03 -11.47
N LEU A 43 1.92 -20.50 -11.80
CA LEU A 43 0.65 -21.14 -11.49
C LEU A 43 0.47 -22.45 -12.25
N ARG A 44 0.77 -22.49 -13.56
CA ARG A 44 0.67 -23.72 -14.36
C ARG A 44 1.55 -24.82 -13.79
N LYS A 45 2.79 -24.50 -13.41
CA LYS A 45 3.70 -25.46 -12.77
C LYS A 45 3.12 -25.99 -11.46
N ALA A 46 2.68 -25.11 -10.56
CA ALA A 46 2.13 -25.54 -9.27
C ALA A 46 0.82 -26.33 -9.41
N MET A 47 -0.07 -25.94 -10.32
CA MET A 47 -1.31 -26.68 -10.60
C MET A 47 -1.03 -28.06 -11.18
N ALA A 48 -0.05 -28.19 -12.09
CA ALA A 48 0.38 -29.48 -12.61
C ALA A 48 0.96 -30.38 -11.50
N GLU A 49 1.80 -29.84 -10.61
CA GLU A 49 2.34 -30.57 -9.45
C GLU A 49 1.25 -31.02 -8.47
N MET A 50 0.18 -30.24 -8.31
CA MET A 50 -0.98 -30.59 -7.48
C MET A 50 -1.99 -31.51 -8.19
N GLY A 51 -1.78 -31.86 -9.46
CA GLY A 51 -2.71 -32.64 -10.26
C GLY A 51 -3.99 -31.90 -10.65
N ARG A 52 -4.00 -30.56 -10.57
CA ARG A 52 -5.15 -29.70 -10.87
C ARG A 52 -5.11 -29.06 -12.26
N GLN A 53 -4.80 -29.87 -13.27
CA GLN A 53 -4.70 -29.38 -14.65
C GLN A 53 -6.05 -28.97 -15.23
N GLU A 54 -7.17 -29.42 -14.66
CA GLU A 54 -8.53 -29.01 -15.04
C GLU A 54 -8.76 -27.51 -14.92
N LEU A 55 -7.99 -26.82 -14.07
CA LEU A 55 -8.06 -25.38 -13.86
C LEU A 55 -7.29 -24.57 -14.92
N ILE A 56 -6.62 -25.24 -15.87
CA ILE A 56 -5.82 -24.61 -16.92
C ILE A 56 -6.52 -24.72 -18.27
N GLY A 57 -6.91 -23.59 -18.86
CA GLY A 57 -7.43 -23.46 -20.22
C GLY A 57 -8.34 -22.25 -20.41
N ASP A 58 -9.07 -22.20 -21.53
CA ASP A 58 -9.93 -21.07 -21.93
C ASP A 58 -11.44 -21.25 -21.62
N GLY A 59 -11.82 -22.23 -20.80
CA GLY A 59 -13.20 -22.53 -20.41
C GLY A 59 -13.69 -21.79 -19.16
N GLU A 60 -15.01 -21.87 -18.89
CA GLU A 60 -15.66 -21.11 -17.80
C GLU A 60 -15.19 -21.51 -16.39
N ASN A 61 -14.86 -22.78 -16.18
CA ASN A 61 -14.41 -23.31 -14.88
C ASN A 61 -12.88 -23.35 -14.75
N GLN A 62 -12.16 -22.62 -15.61
CA GLN A 62 -10.70 -22.57 -15.61
C GLN A 62 -10.20 -21.26 -15.00
N LEU A 63 -9.17 -21.36 -14.15
CA LEU A 63 -8.62 -20.22 -13.43
C LEU A 63 -7.63 -19.44 -14.28
N ILE A 64 -6.85 -20.12 -15.12
CA ILE A 64 -5.82 -19.50 -15.94
C ILE A 64 -5.86 -20.03 -17.36
N PRO A 65 -5.53 -19.21 -18.37
CA PRO A 65 -5.48 -19.65 -19.75
C PRO A 65 -4.34 -20.64 -20.02
N HIS A 66 -4.46 -21.38 -21.13
CA HIS A 66 -3.35 -22.18 -21.64
C HIS A 66 -2.17 -21.29 -22.05
N TYR A 67 -0.97 -21.86 -22.14
CA TYR A 67 0.21 -21.12 -22.58
C TYR A 67 -0.02 -20.54 -23.99
N LYS A 68 0.19 -19.23 -24.14
CA LYS A 68 0.10 -18.53 -25.43
C LYS A 68 1.43 -17.84 -25.73
N ALA A 69 1.90 -17.97 -26.97
CA ALA A 69 3.11 -17.27 -27.39
C ALA A 69 2.93 -15.75 -27.22
N GLY A 70 3.94 -15.08 -26.64
CA GLY A 70 3.88 -13.65 -26.36
C GLY A 70 3.16 -13.25 -25.07
N GLU A 71 2.70 -14.19 -24.24
CA GLU A 71 2.06 -13.86 -22.95
C GLU A 71 2.98 -13.12 -21.97
N GLU A 72 4.31 -13.26 -22.13
CA GLU A 72 5.28 -12.53 -21.29
C GLU A 72 5.25 -11.01 -21.52
N GLN A 73 4.78 -10.57 -22.70
CA GLN A 73 4.60 -9.16 -23.02
C GLN A 73 3.31 -8.58 -22.43
N LEU A 74 2.38 -9.43 -21.99
CA LEU A 74 1.10 -8.99 -21.47
C LEU A 74 1.27 -8.29 -20.12
N VAL A 75 0.71 -7.10 -20.03
CA VAL A 75 0.72 -6.30 -18.80
C VAL A 75 -0.66 -6.36 -18.18
N TYR A 76 -0.71 -6.69 -16.88
CA TYR A 76 -1.93 -6.61 -16.11
C TYR A 76 -2.48 -5.17 -16.09
N GLU A 77 -3.69 -4.99 -16.60
CA GLU A 77 -4.37 -3.70 -16.59
C GLU A 77 -5.45 -3.67 -15.49
N ALA A 78 -5.22 -2.87 -14.45
CA ALA A 78 -6.16 -2.74 -13.36
C ALA A 78 -7.42 -1.97 -13.79
N HIS A 79 -8.61 -2.50 -13.43
CA HIS A 79 -9.89 -1.83 -13.69
C HIS A 79 -10.03 -0.45 -13.01
N ARG A 80 -9.31 -0.21 -11.91
CA ARG A 80 -9.30 1.11 -11.25
C ARG A 80 -8.38 2.07 -12.01
N ARG A 81 -8.99 3.04 -12.69
CA ARG A 81 -8.30 4.13 -13.42
C ARG A 81 -7.24 4.87 -12.59
N LYS A 82 -7.48 5.05 -11.29
CA LYS A 82 -6.59 5.81 -10.38
C LYS A 82 -5.19 5.19 -10.19
N ASN A 83 -5.03 3.90 -10.48
CA ASN A 83 -3.75 3.19 -10.36
C ASN A 83 -3.09 2.93 -11.71
N LYS A 84 -3.60 3.51 -12.82
CA LYS A 84 -2.89 3.48 -14.10
C LYS A 84 -1.62 4.32 -13.99
N GLY A 85 -0.49 3.77 -14.43
CA GLY A 85 0.86 4.32 -14.24
C GLY A 85 1.10 5.74 -14.77
N GLY A 86 0.16 6.33 -15.52
CA GLY A 86 0.27 7.70 -16.03
C GLY A 86 -0.29 8.80 -15.11
N GLU A 87 -1.13 8.48 -14.12
CA GLU A 87 -1.81 9.53 -13.34
C GLU A 87 -0.95 10.04 -12.18
N HIS A 88 -0.09 9.18 -11.61
CA HIS A 88 0.93 9.63 -10.66
C HIS A 88 1.98 10.53 -11.36
N GLN A 89 2.32 10.24 -12.63
CA GLN A 89 3.24 11.07 -13.42
C GLN A 89 2.68 12.49 -13.64
N LYS A 90 1.37 12.65 -13.86
CA LYS A 90 0.71 13.97 -13.97
C LYS A 90 0.74 14.77 -12.66
N ARG A 91 0.85 14.12 -11.49
CA ARG A 91 0.96 14.81 -10.19
C ARG A 91 2.38 15.23 -9.83
N VAL A 92 3.41 14.51 -10.28
CA VAL A 92 4.82 14.83 -9.95
C VAL A 92 5.62 15.45 -11.10
N GLY A 93 5.10 15.46 -12.33
CA GLY A 93 5.79 15.95 -13.51
C GLY A 93 5.08 17.10 -14.19
N LYS A 94 5.13 18.30 -13.61
CA LYS A 94 4.91 19.54 -14.37
C LYS A 94 5.91 20.60 -13.88
N PRO A 95 7.12 20.69 -14.47
CA PRO A 95 7.91 21.91 -14.31
C PRO A 95 7.13 23.06 -14.94
N ALA A 96 7.01 24.14 -14.19
CA ALA A 96 6.34 25.37 -14.59
C ALA A 96 7.07 26.00 -15.79
N GLN A 97 6.66 25.66 -17.02
CA GLN A 97 7.17 26.28 -18.25
C GLN A 97 6.17 26.07 -19.39
N ALA A 98 4.98 26.67 -19.25
CA ALA A 98 4.07 26.98 -20.36
C ALA A 98 2.98 27.92 -19.85
N ALA A 99 3.32 29.19 -19.66
CA ALA A 99 2.37 30.28 -19.49
C ALA A 99 2.84 31.50 -20.30
N ALA A 100 3.13 31.30 -21.58
CA ALA A 100 3.15 32.37 -22.56
C ALA A 100 1.77 32.45 -23.20
N SER A 101 0.80 33.03 -22.49
CA SER A 101 -0.53 33.38 -23.02
C SER A 101 -1.20 34.41 -22.10
N LYS A 102 -0.95 35.70 -22.41
CA LYS A 102 -1.77 36.91 -22.17
C LYS A 102 -2.61 37.01 -20.87
N PRO A 103 -2.39 38.02 -20.00
CA PRO A 103 -3.37 38.37 -18.99
C PRO A 103 -4.39 39.38 -19.56
N ASN A 104 -5.69 39.13 -19.38
CA ASN A 104 -6.71 40.18 -19.39
C ASN A 104 -7.68 39.96 -18.22
N ALA A 105 -8.22 41.08 -17.75
CA ALA A 105 -9.35 41.29 -16.86
C ALA A 105 -9.08 41.09 -15.36
N ASN A 106 -8.70 42.22 -14.73
CA ASN A 106 -9.44 42.84 -13.63
C ASN A 106 -10.22 41.89 -12.69
N ALA A 107 -9.70 41.65 -11.48
CA ALA A 107 -10.46 41.68 -10.23
C ALA A 107 -9.59 41.23 -9.04
N GLY A 108 -9.60 42.02 -7.97
CA GLY A 108 -9.52 41.51 -6.60
C GLY A 108 -8.14 41.14 -6.08
N LYS A 109 -7.41 42.13 -5.56
CA LYS A 109 -6.35 41.88 -4.58
C LYS A 109 -6.98 41.45 -3.25
N PRO A 110 -6.47 40.40 -2.61
CA PRO A 110 -6.19 40.56 -1.19
C PRO A 110 -4.75 40.16 -0.84
N GLN A 111 -4.05 41.11 -0.24
CA GLN A 111 -2.91 40.87 0.64
C GLN A 111 -3.42 40.11 1.87
N GLY A 112 -2.79 38.98 2.18
CA GLY A 112 -3.03 38.24 3.41
C GLY A 112 -1.81 37.39 3.72
N GLY A 113 -1.07 37.77 4.76
CA GLY A 113 0.25 37.26 5.09
C GLY A 113 0.32 35.73 5.17
N LYS A 114 1.18 35.15 4.34
CA LYS A 114 1.62 33.76 4.48
C LYS A 114 2.93 33.78 5.28
N MET A 115 2.81 33.69 6.60
CA MET A 115 3.94 33.20 7.40
C MET A 115 4.08 31.71 7.11
N LEU A 116 5.10 31.37 6.33
CA LEU A 116 5.56 30.01 6.09
C LEU A 116 6.27 29.53 7.36
N THR A 117 5.51 29.13 8.37
CA THR A 117 6.08 28.47 9.54
C THR A 117 6.40 27.02 9.15
N GLN A 118 7.70 26.75 9.01
CA GLN A 118 8.26 25.42 8.98
C GLN A 118 7.85 24.71 10.28
N HIS A 119 6.84 23.84 10.24
CA HIS A 119 6.54 22.96 11.37
C HIS A 119 7.49 21.76 11.28
N THR A 120 8.75 21.98 11.63
CA THR A 120 9.59 20.86 12.03
C THR A 120 8.97 20.28 13.30
N GLY A 121 8.58 19.00 13.23
CA GLY A 121 7.85 18.27 14.27
C GLY A 121 8.63 18.03 15.56
N LEU A 122 9.24 19.09 16.11
CA LEU A 122 9.85 19.10 17.43
C LEU A 122 8.87 19.78 18.40
N PRO A 123 8.42 19.08 19.46
CA PRO A 123 7.56 19.68 20.46
C PRO A 123 8.28 20.87 21.13
N PRO A 124 7.60 22.00 21.37
CA PRO A 124 8.21 23.17 21.99
C PRO A 124 8.68 22.81 23.40
N LYS A 125 10.00 22.94 23.62
CA LYS A 125 10.61 22.75 24.94
C LYS A 125 10.15 23.92 25.81
N VAL A 126 9.33 23.63 26.82
CA VAL A 126 8.88 24.59 27.83
C VAL A 126 10.08 25.35 28.39
N ARG A 127 10.16 26.63 28.05
CA ARG A 127 11.12 27.56 28.63
C ARG A 127 10.59 27.93 30.01
N ALA A 128 11.34 27.52 31.04
CA ALA A 128 11.02 27.79 32.43
C ALA A 128 10.94 29.30 32.70
N GLY A 129 9.96 29.67 33.53
CA GLY A 129 9.96 30.92 34.27
C GLY A 129 8.73 31.79 34.03
N THR A 130 7.69 31.64 34.85
CA THR A 130 7.31 32.64 35.88
C THR A 130 5.97 32.32 36.52
N GLY A 131 6.00 32.06 37.83
CA GLY A 131 5.00 32.49 38.80
C GLY A 131 3.64 31.78 38.84
N GLY A 132 3.38 31.08 39.96
CA GLY A 132 2.01 31.04 40.51
C GLY A 132 1.60 29.79 41.29
N LYS A 133 1.85 29.80 42.62
CA LYS A 133 1.02 29.22 43.73
C LYS A 133 0.52 27.77 43.57
N SER A 134 0.76 26.81 44.48
CA SER A 134 0.60 26.88 45.94
C SER A 134 0.92 25.49 46.60
N LYS A 135 1.42 25.54 47.86
CA LYS A 135 1.31 24.62 49.03
C LYS A 135 0.71 23.19 48.84
N SER A 136 1.10 22.11 49.53
CA SER A 136 1.91 21.88 50.75
C SER A 136 1.92 20.37 51.13
N THR A 137 2.88 19.95 51.97
CA THR A 137 2.94 18.72 52.81
C THR A 137 3.21 17.40 52.04
N SER A 138 3.97 16.39 52.48
CA SER A 138 4.67 16.02 53.73
C SER A 138 5.70 14.89 53.47
N LYS A 139 6.91 15.04 54.04
CA LYS A 139 7.89 14.05 54.62
C LYS A 139 8.10 12.63 54.01
N PRO A 140 9.35 12.21 53.70
CA PRO A 140 9.70 10.81 53.52
C PRO A 140 10.28 10.16 54.79
N LYS A 141 9.99 8.87 54.96
CA LYS A 141 10.56 7.93 55.94
C LYS A 141 11.61 7.08 55.21
N HIS A 142 12.84 7.06 55.68
CA HIS A 142 13.65 5.87 56.00
C HIS A 142 15.05 6.33 56.46
#